data_AF-M3V0K5-F1
#
_entry.id   AF-M3V0K5-F1
#
_cell.length_a   1.000
_cell.length_b   1.000
_cell.length_c   1.000
_cell.angle_alpha   90.00
_cell.angle_beta   90.00
_cell.angle_gamma   90.00
#
_symmetry.space_group_name_H-M   'P 1'
#
loop_
_entity.id
_entity.type
_entity.pdbx_description
1 polymer ?
#
loop_
_entity_poly.entity_id
_entity_poly.type
_entity_poly.pdbx_seq_one_letter_code
_entity_poly.pdbx_strand_id
1 'polypeptide(L)'
;STGEVIVFNAPELRNRDNLLLERLAAHEAGHVKLGKRGEGVIGRQHLVDSEWRWLLMCLGALAIDELRIERGLADLGYPVAMTGDVDYIDEAMFWLNCELMNALVDPASSDVEKFQGAVMSTQDWLTKHLAYVAAYASSPTLDLSALSSHSRQNWDDYIAAHWGKRVAFYENIPDVRTALDASELDSILLSAIDIEADLLSSLGFRLSDGGHGQGYAFRRVSSDSQCARRLQRAREAFALRDSA
;
A
#
# COMPACT_ATOMS: atom_id res chain seq x y z
N SER A 1 19.85 -17.77 -20.69
CA SER A 1 18.82 -17.32 -19.73
C SER A 1 19.52 -16.59 -18.61
N THR A 2 19.27 -15.29 -18.45
CA THR A 2 19.64 -14.57 -17.22
C THR A 2 18.61 -14.96 -16.17
N GLY A 3 19.02 -15.65 -15.11
CA GLY A 3 18.13 -15.99 -13.99
C GLY A 3 17.65 -14.73 -13.26
N GLU A 4 16.59 -14.88 -12.47
CA GLU A 4 16.14 -13.82 -11.55
C GLU A 4 17.25 -13.52 -10.54
N VAL A 5 17.60 -12.24 -10.41
CA VAL A 5 18.69 -11.76 -9.54
C VAL A 5 18.06 -11.03 -8.36
N ILE A 6 18.33 -11.50 -7.15
CA ILE A 6 18.02 -10.77 -5.93
C ILE A 6 19.20 -9.85 -5.63
N VAL A 7 18.95 -8.54 -5.54
CA VAL A 7 19.98 -7.53 -5.26
C VAL A 7 19.73 -6.93 -3.90
N PHE A 8 20.72 -7.04 -3.02
CA PHE A 8 20.68 -6.40 -1.71
C PHE A 8 21.57 -5.16 -1.65
N ASN A 9 21.05 -4.10 -1.03
CA ASN A 9 21.84 -2.91 -0.74
C ASN A 9 22.82 -3.20 0.41
N ALA A 10 24.07 -3.53 0.09
CA ALA A 10 25.06 -3.97 1.07
C ALA A 10 25.24 -3.03 2.28
N PRO A 11 25.33 -1.69 2.12
CA PRO A 11 25.29 -0.75 3.26
C PRO A 11 24.14 -0.97 4.25
N GLU A 12 22.93 -1.22 3.76
CA GLU A 12 21.73 -1.44 4.59
C GLU A 12 21.75 -2.77 5.36
N LEU A 13 22.60 -3.71 4.94
CA LEU A 13 22.68 -5.05 5.50
C LEU A 13 23.81 -5.24 6.53
N ARG A 14 24.85 -4.39 6.50
CA ARG A 14 26.09 -4.62 7.28
C ARG A 14 25.89 -4.72 8.79
N ASN A 15 24.83 -4.14 9.32
CA ASN A 15 24.55 -4.09 10.76
C ASN A 15 23.25 -4.82 11.14
N ARG A 16 22.65 -5.60 10.22
CA ARG A 16 21.42 -6.34 10.51
C ARG A 16 21.73 -7.70 11.11
N ASP A 17 20.87 -8.14 12.02
CA ASP A 17 20.92 -9.49 12.58
C ASP A 17 20.73 -10.55 11.48
N ASN A 18 21.35 -11.72 11.65
CA ASN A 18 21.29 -12.82 10.70
C ASN A 18 19.85 -13.27 10.43
N LEU A 19 18.98 -13.26 11.45
CA LEU A 19 17.56 -13.57 11.29
C LEU A 19 16.85 -12.58 10.37
N LEU A 20 17.19 -11.30 10.45
CA LEU A 20 16.60 -10.26 9.58
C LEU A 20 17.11 -10.39 8.14
N LEU A 21 18.37 -10.80 7.95
CA LEU A 21 18.93 -11.10 6.62
C LEU A 21 18.27 -12.33 6.00
N GLU A 22 18.07 -13.39 6.78
CA GLU A 22 17.39 -14.61 6.34
C GLU A 22 15.93 -14.31 5.97
N ARG A 23 15.21 -13.58 6.84
CA ARG A 23 13.84 -13.11 6.57
C ARG A 23 13.77 -12.32 5.26
N LEU A 24 14.68 -11.35 5.07
CA LEU A 24 14.71 -10.54 3.87
C LEU A 24 14.96 -11.41 2.63
N ALA A 25 15.89 -12.35 2.68
CA ALA A 25 16.11 -13.29 1.58
C ALA A 25 14.89 -14.19 1.32
N ALA A 26 14.19 -14.63 2.37
CA ALA A 26 12.98 -15.42 2.26
C ALA A 26 11.82 -14.61 1.63
N HIS A 27 11.71 -13.32 1.97
CA HIS A 27 10.77 -12.38 1.36
C HIS A 27 11.01 -12.25 -0.15
N GLU A 28 12.24 -11.93 -0.56
CA GLU A 28 12.59 -11.80 -1.98
C GLU A 28 12.45 -13.12 -2.75
N ALA A 29 12.76 -14.25 -2.11
CA ALA A 29 12.51 -15.57 -2.69
C ALA A 29 11.01 -15.84 -2.92
N GLY A 30 10.15 -15.22 -2.11
CA GLY A 30 8.70 -15.17 -2.31
C GLY A 30 8.33 -14.52 -3.64
N HIS A 31 8.86 -13.32 -3.93
CA HIS A 31 8.63 -12.64 -5.22
C HIS A 31 9.12 -13.47 -6.41
N VAL A 32 10.31 -14.06 -6.32
CA VAL A 32 10.86 -14.99 -7.33
C VAL A 32 9.89 -16.17 -7.55
N LYS A 33 9.34 -16.74 -6.49
CA LYS A 33 8.39 -17.86 -6.58
C LYS A 33 7.07 -17.45 -7.25
N LEU A 34 6.54 -16.27 -6.94
CA LEU A 34 5.34 -15.72 -7.59
C LEU A 34 5.60 -15.43 -9.07
N GLY A 35 6.73 -14.80 -9.39
CA GLY A 35 7.16 -14.49 -10.75
C GLY A 35 7.27 -15.74 -11.63
N LYS A 36 7.93 -16.79 -11.15
CA LYS A 36 8.05 -18.08 -11.86
C LYS A 36 6.71 -18.77 -12.15
N ARG A 37 5.69 -18.52 -11.32
CA ARG A 37 4.34 -19.06 -11.54
C ARG A 37 3.46 -18.15 -12.42
N GLY A 38 3.97 -16.98 -12.82
CA GLY A 38 3.17 -15.99 -13.54
C GLY A 38 2.02 -15.44 -12.71
N GLU A 39 2.18 -15.42 -11.38
CA GLU A 39 1.14 -15.02 -10.43
C GLU A 39 1.07 -13.50 -10.16
N GLY A 40 1.73 -12.70 -10.99
CA GLY A 40 1.68 -11.24 -10.92
C GLY A 40 0.75 -10.61 -11.96
N VAL A 41 0.73 -9.27 -12.00
CA VAL A 41 -0.12 -8.49 -12.91
C VAL A 41 0.38 -8.45 -14.36
N ILE A 42 1.65 -8.80 -14.60
CA ILE A 42 2.27 -8.74 -15.93
C ILE A 42 1.50 -9.62 -16.92
N GLY A 43 1.14 -9.05 -18.08
CA GLY A 43 0.36 -9.75 -19.11
C GLY A 43 -1.16 -9.68 -18.93
N ARG A 44 -1.66 -9.08 -17.84
CA ARG A 44 -3.09 -9.03 -17.50
C ARG A 44 -3.79 -7.69 -17.80
N GLN A 45 -3.15 -6.80 -18.55
CA GLN A 45 -3.76 -5.52 -18.93
C GLN A 45 -5.09 -5.70 -19.68
N HIS A 46 -5.24 -6.80 -20.40
CA HIS A 46 -6.46 -7.16 -21.13
C HIS A 46 -7.68 -7.45 -20.23
N LEU A 47 -7.51 -7.58 -18.91
CA LEU A 47 -8.63 -7.79 -17.97
C LEU A 47 -9.47 -6.53 -17.76
N VAL A 48 -8.98 -5.37 -18.17
CA VAL A 48 -9.63 -4.07 -17.93
C VAL A 48 -9.62 -3.20 -19.18
N ASP A 49 -10.71 -2.47 -19.39
CA ASP A 49 -10.91 -1.66 -20.61
C ASP A 49 -10.41 -0.20 -20.45
N SER A 50 -9.93 0.18 -19.28
CA SER A 50 -9.52 1.56 -18.98
C SER A 50 -8.16 1.62 -18.27
N GLU A 51 -7.35 2.61 -18.61
CA GLU A 51 -6.01 2.80 -18.06
C GLU A 51 -6.01 3.01 -16.54
N TRP A 52 -6.97 3.75 -15.99
CA TRP A 52 -7.02 3.97 -14.54
C TRP A 52 -7.35 2.70 -13.76
N ARG A 53 -8.20 1.81 -14.29
CA ARG A 53 -8.45 0.48 -13.70
C ARG A 53 -7.20 -0.38 -13.73
N TRP A 54 -6.42 -0.28 -14.80
CA TRP A 54 -5.12 -0.94 -14.89
C TRP A 54 -4.17 -0.45 -13.79
N LEU A 55 -4.08 0.88 -13.57
CA LEU A 55 -3.26 1.45 -12.49
C LEU A 55 -3.66 0.91 -11.11
N LEU A 56 -4.96 0.91 -10.79
CA LEU A 56 -5.45 0.39 -9.50
C LEU A 56 -5.25 -1.12 -9.37
N MET A 57 -5.41 -1.88 -10.45
CA MET A 57 -5.13 -3.31 -10.47
C MET A 57 -3.65 -3.60 -10.21
N CYS A 58 -2.73 -2.79 -10.76
CA CYS A 58 -1.31 -2.89 -10.47
C CYS A 58 -1.00 -2.64 -8.99
N LEU A 59 -1.58 -1.61 -8.37
CA LEU A 59 -1.40 -1.35 -6.93
C LEU A 59 -1.93 -2.53 -6.10
N GLY A 60 -3.13 -3.01 -6.42
CA GLY A 60 -3.74 -4.15 -5.75
C GLY A 60 -2.88 -5.41 -5.88
N ALA A 61 -2.35 -5.69 -7.08
CA ALA A 61 -1.47 -6.84 -7.33
C ALA A 61 -0.21 -6.80 -6.49
N LEU A 62 0.44 -5.65 -6.40
CA LEU A 62 1.64 -5.48 -5.57
C LEU A 62 1.31 -5.77 -4.09
N ALA A 63 0.21 -5.21 -3.56
CA ALA A 63 -0.22 -5.48 -2.19
C ALA A 63 -0.56 -6.97 -1.95
N ILE A 64 -1.14 -7.65 -2.94
CA ILE A 64 -1.43 -9.09 -2.86
C ILE A 64 -0.12 -9.89 -2.81
N ASP A 65 0.87 -9.56 -3.63
CA ASP A 65 2.18 -10.23 -3.59
C ASP A 65 2.81 -10.11 -2.20
N GLU A 66 2.85 -8.88 -1.65
CA GLU A 66 3.34 -8.63 -0.29
C GLU A 66 2.58 -9.45 0.76
N LEU A 67 1.24 -9.40 0.74
CA LEU A 67 0.38 -10.14 1.67
C LEU A 67 0.70 -11.63 1.65
N ARG A 68 0.78 -12.22 0.46
CA ARG A 68 0.95 -13.66 0.28
C ARG A 68 2.32 -14.11 0.77
N ILE A 69 3.36 -13.33 0.50
CA ILE A 69 4.71 -13.58 0.98
C ILE A 69 4.74 -13.47 2.51
N GLU A 70 4.22 -12.37 3.03
CA GLU A 70 4.28 -12.08 4.47
C GLU A 70 3.48 -13.06 5.32
N ARG A 71 2.34 -13.58 4.84
CA ARG A 71 1.64 -14.69 5.49
C ARG A 71 2.48 -15.95 5.54
N GLY A 72 3.16 -16.28 4.45
CA GLY A 72 4.06 -17.43 4.40
C GLY A 72 5.21 -17.30 5.39
N LEU A 73 5.75 -16.09 5.57
CA LEU A 73 6.80 -15.79 6.54
C LEU A 73 6.29 -15.83 7.99
N ALA A 74 5.12 -15.25 8.26
CA ALA A 74 4.48 -15.28 9.56
C ALA A 74 4.23 -16.72 10.04
N ASP A 75 3.72 -17.59 9.16
CA ASP A 75 3.50 -19.01 9.44
C ASP A 75 4.80 -19.80 9.70
N LEU A 76 5.93 -19.33 9.14
CA LEU A 76 7.25 -19.89 9.39
C LEU A 76 7.89 -19.34 10.67
N GLY A 77 7.22 -18.44 11.39
CA GLY A 77 7.69 -17.85 12.64
C GLY A 77 8.70 -16.72 12.44
N TYR A 78 8.83 -16.17 11.23
CA TYR A 78 9.65 -14.97 11.04
C TYR A 78 8.99 -13.77 11.72
N PRO A 79 9.80 -12.84 12.27
CA PRO A 79 9.26 -11.61 12.82
C PRO A 79 8.66 -10.75 11.71
N VAL A 80 7.69 -9.90 12.07
CA VAL A 80 7.16 -8.88 11.18
C VAL A 80 8.28 -7.96 10.68
N ALA A 81 8.21 -7.50 9.43
CA ALA A 81 9.09 -6.41 9.00
C ALA A 81 8.79 -5.18 9.85
N MET A 82 9.79 -4.32 10.09
CA MET A 82 9.58 -3.04 10.75
C MET A 82 8.44 -2.24 10.09
N THR A 83 8.33 -2.29 8.76
CA THR A 83 7.26 -1.64 8.00
C THR A 83 5.88 -2.27 8.20
N GLY A 84 5.77 -3.47 8.74
CA GLY A 84 4.50 -4.13 9.06
C GLY A 84 4.14 -4.10 10.54
N ASP A 85 5.04 -3.58 11.39
CA ASP A 85 4.86 -3.56 12.83
C ASP A 85 3.73 -2.60 13.21
N VAL A 86 2.88 -3.01 14.15
CA VAL A 86 1.82 -2.17 14.70
C VAL A 86 2.41 -0.94 15.38
N ASP A 87 3.59 -1.07 15.98
CA ASP A 87 4.31 0.04 16.59
C ASP A 87 4.78 1.07 15.55
N TYR A 88 4.91 0.66 14.28
CA TYR A 88 5.24 1.54 13.16
C TYR A 88 4.01 2.26 12.58
N ILE A 89 2.79 1.87 12.96
CA ILE A 89 1.56 2.51 12.45
C ILE A 89 1.52 4.00 12.82
N ASP A 90 2.03 4.40 13.99
CA ASP A 90 2.05 5.81 14.37
C ASP A 90 2.89 6.65 13.40
N GLU A 91 4.09 6.18 13.09
CA GLU A 91 4.99 6.83 12.15
C GLU A 91 4.45 6.76 10.72
N ALA A 92 3.89 5.62 10.32
CA ALA A 92 3.27 5.42 9.03
C ALA A 92 2.12 6.42 8.79
N MET A 93 1.26 6.61 9.78
CA MET A 93 0.14 7.55 9.70
C MET A 93 0.58 9.00 9.71
N PHE A 94 1.68 9.32 10.41
CA PHE A 94 2.30 10.63 10.34
C PHE A 94 2.79 10.93 8.92
N TRP A 95 3.65 10.06 8.36
CA TRP A 95 4.23 10.28 7.04
C TRP A 95 3.19 10.24 5.93
N LEU A 96 2.19 9.35 6.00
CA LEU A 96 1.06 9.32 5.06
C LEU A 96 0.41 10.70 4.92
N ASN A 97 0.04 11.32 6.05
CA ASN A 97 -0.61 12.63 6.00
C ASN A 97 0.36 13.71 5.47
N CYS A 98 1.63 13.64 5.85
CA CYS A 98 2.64 14.59 5.39
C CYS A 98 2.86 14.51 3.88
N GLU A 99 3.03 13.31 3.32
CA GLU A 99 3.23 13.09 1.88
C GLU A 99 2.02 13.57 1.06
N LEU A 100 0.80 13.26 1.48
CA LEU A 100 -0.40 13.73 0.80
C LEU A 100 -0.54 15.26 0.84
N MET A 101 -0.24 15.87 1.99
CA MET A 101 -0.32 17.32 2.13
C MET A 101 0.81 18.02 1.39
N ASN A 102 2.02 17.45 1.37
CA ASN A 102 3.14 17.91 0.57
C ASN A 102 2.80 17.88 -0.91
N ALA A 103 2.24 16.76 -1.41
CA ALA A 103 1.78 16.66 -2.79
C ALA A 103 0.75 17.76 -3.14
N LEU A 104 -0.13 18.15 -2.22
CA LEU A 104 -1.13 19.19 -2.46
C LEU A 104 -0.54 20.61 -2.51
N VAL A 105 0.53 20.88 -1.77
CA VAL A 105 1.11 22.24 -1.67
C VAL A 105 2.37 22.41 -2.54
N ASP A 106 2.92 21.33 -3.08
CA ASP A 106 4.06 21.37 -3.98
C ASP A 106 3.71 22.17 -5.25
N PRO A 107 4.46 23.25 -5.58
CA PRO A 107 4.27 23.98 -6.83
C PRO A 107 4.31 23.09 -8.08
N ALA A 108 5.08 22.00 -8.07
CA ALA A 108 5.14 21.05 -9.18
C ALA A 108 3.78 20.38 -9.46
N SER A 109 2.90 20.28 -8.46
CA SER A 109 1.57 19.70 -8.57
C SER A 109 0.56 20.56 -9.34
N SER A 110 0.97 21.73 -9.85
CA SER A 110 0.22 22.40 -10.92
C SER A 110 0.14 21.55 -12.19
N ASP A 111 1.08 20.62 -12.36
CA ASP A 111 1.05 19.56 -13.36
C ASP A 111 0.29 18.35 -12.80
N VAL A 112 -0.82 17.99 -13.45
CA VAL A 112 -1.71 16.92 -12.99
C VAL A 112 -1.02 15.56 -12.97
N GLU A 113 -0.09 15.29 -13.89
CA GLU A 113 0.61 14.01 -13.97
C GLU A 113 1.58 13.86 -12.80
N LYS A 114 2.28 14.94 -12.44
CA LYS A 114 3.16 14.96 -11.26
C LYS A 114 2.36 14.82 -9.97
N PHE A 115 1.23 15.53 -9.89
CA PHE A 115 0.38 15.47 -8.72
C PHE A 115 -0.21 14.07 -8.52
N GLN A 116 -0.74 13.48 -9.60
CA GLN A 116 -1.21 12.10 -9.60
C GLN A 116 -0.07 11.15 -9.22
N GLY A 117 1.12 11.30 -9.81
CA GLY A 117 2.29 10.47 -9.52
C GLY A 117 2.61 10.46 -8.03
N ALA A 118 2.67 11.62 -7.38
CA ALA A 118 2.94 11.74 -5.95
C ALA A 118 1.87 11.05 -5.09
N VAL A 119 0.58 11.24 -5.41
CA VAL A 119 -0.52 10.59 -4.68
C VAL A 119 -0.51 9.08 -4.89
N MET A 120 -0.28 8.60 -6.12
CA MET A 120 -0.25 7.18 -6.45
C MET A 120 0.96 6.48 -5.84
N SER A 121 2.13 7.13 -5.77
CA SER A 121 3.29 6.61 -5.03
C SER A 121 3.01 6.50 -3.52
N THR A 122 2.31 7.47 -2.95
CA THR A 122 1.89 7.41 -1.55
C THR A 122 0.90 6.26 -1.31
N GLN A 123 -0.05 6.06 -2.23
CA GLN A 123 -0.99 4.94 -2.16
C GLN A 123 -0.28 3.60 -2.34
N ASP A 124 0.69 3.47 -3.26
CA ASP A 124 1.47 2.26 -3.47
C ASP A 124 2.17 1.81 -2.19
N TRP A 125 2.86 2.75 -1.53
CA TRP A 125 3.47 2.47 -0.24
C TRP A 125 2.44 2.07 0.82
N LEU A 126 1.32 2.79 0.90
CA LEU A 126 0.28 2.53 1.90
C LEU A 126 -0.40 1.17 1.69
N THR A 127 -0.72 0.79 0.46
CA THR A 127 -1.41 -0.47 0.18
C THR A 127 -0.53 -1.67 0.54
N LYS A 128 0.78 -1.57 0.27
CA LYS A 128 1.78 -2.54 0.73
C LYS A 128 1.84 -2.55 2.25
N HIS A 129 2.02 -1.40 2.91
CA HIS A 129 2.02 -1.31 4.38
C HIS A 129 0.80 -2.02 5.02
N LEU A 130 -0.40 -1.77 4.49
CA LEU A 130 -1.63 -2.40 4.96
C LEU A 130 -1.68 -3.92 4.73
N ALA A 131 -1.08 -4.41 3.65
CA ALA A 131 -0.92 -5.85 3.40
C ALA A 131 0.00 -6.52 4.44
N TYR A 132 1.10 -5.87 4.82
CA TYR A 132 1.98 -6.37 5.88
C TYR A 132 1.24 -6.42 7.22
N VAL A 133 0.56 -5.33 7.59
CA VAL A 133 -0.25 -5.29 8.83
C VAL A 133 -1.29 -6.41 8.83
N ALA A 134 -1.99 -6.63 7.71
CA ALA A 134 -2.99 -7.70 7.61
C ALA A 134 -2.39 -9.12 7.66
N ALA A 135 -1.14 -9.32 7.21
CA ALA A 135 -0.47 -10.61 7.25
C ALA A 135 -0.13 -11.07 8.68
N TYR A 136 0.18 -10.13 9.59
CA TYR A 136 0.58 -10.42 10.97
C TYR A 136 -0.51 -10.09 12.00
N ALA A 137 -1.62 -9.50 11.59
CA ALA A 137 -2.73 -9.21 12.48
C ALA A 137 -3.36 -10.50 13.02
N SER A 138 -3.33 -10.67 14.35
CA SER A 138 -4.01 -11.77 15.04
C SER A 138 -5.53 -11.58 15.15
N SER A 139 -6.03 -10.39 14.82
CA SER A 139 -7.42 -9.99 14.88
C SER A 139 -7.75 -9.00 13.74
N PRO A 140 -8.97 -9.03 13.18
CA PRO A 140 -9.41 -8.03 12.21
C PRO A 140 -9.50 -6.61 12.82
N THR A 141 -9.58 -6.51 14.15
CA THR A 141 -9.51 -5.24 14.88
C THR A 141 -8.11 -5.04 15.41
N LEU A 142 -7.42 -4.02 14.90
CA LEU A 142 -6.09 -3.62 15.36
C LEU A 142 -6.19 -2.89 16.71
N ASP A 143 -5.25 -3.15 17.60
CA ASP A 143 -5.07 -2.32 18.78
C ASP A 143 -4.32 -1.04 18.38
N LEU A 144 -5.03 0.09 18.43
CA LEU A 144 -4.52 1.41 18.06
C LEU A 144 -4.44 2.33 19.28
N SER A 145 -4.39 1.76 20.48
CA SER A 145 -4.35 2.52 21.74
C SER A 145 -3.02 3.25 21.94
N ALA A 146 -1.93 2.76 21.35
CA ALA A 146 -0.60 3.36 21.41
C ALA A 146 -0.39 4.53 20.43
N LEU A 147 -1.32 4.76 19.49
CA LEU A 147 -1.18 5.84 18.51
C LEU A 147 -1.28 7.22 19.17
N SER A 148 -0.45 8.15 18.69
CA SER A 148 -0.60 9.57 18.98
C SER A 148 -1.96 10.08 18.51
N SER A 149 -2.42 11.19 19.10
CA SER A 149 -3.72 11.79 18.77
C SER A 149 -3.83 12.17 17.29
N HIS A 150 -2.74 12.63 16.68
CA HIS A 150 -2.70 12.97 15.25
C HIS A 150 -2.73 11.73 14.36
N SER A 151 -1.92 10.71 14.67
CA SER A 151 -1.89 9.47 13.89
C SER A 151 -3.19 8.69 14.01
N ARG A 152 -3.84 8.72 15.19
CA ARG A 152 -5.18 8.16 15.36
C ARG A 152 -6.22 8.85 14.48
N GLN A 153 -6.22 10.18 14.43
CA GLN A 153 -7.11 10.92 13.53
C GLN A 153 -6.81 10.65 12.05
N ASN A 154 -5.54 10.48 11.68
CA ASN A 154 -5.16 10.09 10.31
C ASN A 154 -5.69 8.69 9.97
N TRP A 155 -5.53 7.72 10.87
CA TRP A 155 -6.11 6.39 10.70
C TRP A 155 -7.63 6.46 10.50
N ASP A 156 -8.33 7.22 11.36
CA ASP A 156 -9.78 7.37 11.30
C ASP A 156 -10.23 8.04 9.99
N ASP A 157 -9.48 9.06 9.52
CA ASP A 157 -9.79 9.79 8.29
C ASP A 157 -9.50 9.00 7.01
N TYR A 158 -8.48 8.15 7.00
CA TYR A 158 -7.94 7.53 5.78
C TYR A 158 -8.25 6.05 5.64
N ILE A 159 -8.38 5.31 6.75
CA ILE A 159 -8.32 3.83 6.74
C ILE A 159 -9.52 3.21 7.43
N ALA A 160 -9.93 3.72 8.61
CA ALA A 160 -10.89 3.04 9.48
C ALA A 160 -12.19 2.63 8.78
N ALA A 161 -12.73 3.48 7.90
CA ALA A 161 -13.99 3.24 7.20
C ALA A 161 -13.97 2.06 6.21
N HIS A 162 -12.79 1.68 5.69
CA HIS A 162 -12.67 0.58 4.71
C HIS A 162 -11.77 -0.57 5.16
N TRP A 163 -11.10 -0.44 6.31
CA TRP A 163 -10.22 -1.49 6.86
C TRP A 163 -10.90 -2.86 6.93
N GLY A 164 -12.12 -2.93 7.45
CA GLY A 164 -12.87 -4.19 7.55
C GLY A 164 -13.12 -4.85 6.18
N LYS A 165 -13.43 -4.05 5.15
CA LYS A 165 -13.61 -4.54 3.78
C LYS A 165 -12.30 -5.09 3.21
N ARG A 166 -11.17 -4.40 3.47
CA ARG A 166 -9.83 -4.84 3.05
C ARG A 166 -9.41 -6.14 3.72
N VAL A 167 -9.61 -6.28 5.03
CA VAL A 167 -9.31 -7.53 5.76
C VAL A 167 -10.15 -8.68 5.23
N ALA A 168 -11.45 -8.48 5.02
CA ALA A 168 -12.33 -9.50 4.45
C ALA A 168 -11.93 -9.91 3.02
N PHE A 169 -11.49 -8.95 2.19
CA PHE A 169 -10.92 -9.24 0.88
C PHE A 169 -9.68 -10.14 0.98
N TYR A 170 -8.79 -9.85 1.92
CA TYR A 170 -7.57 -10.63 2.14
C TYR A 170 -7.81 -12.01 2.75
N GLU A 171 -8.88 -12.23 3.51
CA GLU A 171 -9.14 -13.49 4.24
C GLU A 171 -9.05 -14.74 3.34
N ASN A 172 -9.49 -14.64 2.09
CA ASN A 172 -9.55 -15.78 1.16
C ASN A 172 -8.33 -15.91 0.23
N ILE A 173 -7.32 -15.04 0.37
CA ILE A 173 -6.13 -15.07 -0.48
C ILE A 173 -5.08 -15.99 0.17
N PRO A 174 -4.68 -17.10 -0.46
CA PRO A 174 -3.76 -18.04 0.16
C PRO A 174 -2.33 -17.50 0.14
N ASP A 175 -1.48 -17.94 1.07
CA ASP A 175 -0.08 -17.54 1.12
C ASP A 175 0.74 -17.98 -0.12
N VAL A 176 1.98 -17.50 -0.20
CA VAL A 176 2.90 -17.74 -1.33
C VAL A 176 3.22 -19.22 -1.59
N ARG A 177 3.02 -20.12 -0.63
CA ARG A 177 3.29 -21.56 -0.79
C ARG A 177 2.22 -22.25 -1.63
N THR A 178 0.98 -21.78 -1.58
CA THR A 178 -0.15 -22.27 -2.39
C THR A 178 -0.14 -21.58 -3.75
N ALA A 179 -0.33 -22.35 -4.83
CA ALA A 179 -0.46 -21.80 -6.17
C ALA A 179 -1.88 -21.33 -6.42
N LEU A 180 -2.02 -20.23 -7.14
CA LEU A 180 -3.31 -19.77 -7.66
C LEU A 180 -3.39 -20.17 -9.13
N ASP A 181 -4.54 -20.69 -9.55
CA ASP A 181 -4.79 -20.78 -10.98
C ASP A 181 -5.05 -19.40 -11.60
N ALA A 182 -5.00 -19.32 -12.92
CA ALA A 182 -5.14 -18.05 -13.62
C ALA A 182 -6.52 -17.40 -13.38
N SER A 183 -7.59 -18.18 -13.31
CA SER A 183 -8.96 -17.66 -13.13
C SER A 183 -9.20 -17.14 -11.71
N GLU A 184 -8.64 -17.83 -10.71
CA GLU A 184 -8.66 -17.39 -9.31
C GLU A 184 -7.89 -16.08 -9.17
N LEU A 185 -6.68 -16.01 -9.72
CA LEU A 185 -5.86 -14.81 -9.68
C LEU A 185 -6.55 -13.63 -10.38
N ASP A 186 -7.10 -13.83 -11.58
CA ASP A 186 -7.78 -12.77 -12.33
C ASP A 186 -8.98 -12.21 -11.54
N SER A 187 -9.75 -13.09 -10.88
CA SER A 187 -10.87 -12.70 -10.02
C SER A 187 -10.42 -11.86 -8.81
N ILE A 188 -9.33 -12.27 -8.15
CA ILE A 188 -8.73 -11.52 -7.04
C ILE A 188 -8.25 -10.15 -7.52
N LEU A 189 -7.55 -10.07 -8.65
CA LEU A 189 -7.02 -8.83 -9.21
C LEU A 189 -8.14 -7.86 -9.63
N LEU A 190 -9.21 -8.36 -10.24
CA LEU A 190 -10.38 -7.54 -10.58
C LEU A 190 -11.06 -6.97 -9.33
N SER A 191 -11.16 -7.77 -8.26
CA SER A 191 -11.72 -7.33 -6.98
C SER A 191 -10.84 -6.28 -6.28
N ALA A 192 -9.51 -6.38 -6.45
CA ALA A 192 -8.56 -5.44 -5.86
C ALA A 192 -8.73 -4.00 -6.39
N ILE A 193 -9.24 -3.83 -7.62
CA ILE A 193 -9.51 -2.51 -8.21
C ILE A 193 -10.43 -1.69 -7.30
N ASP A 194 -11.52 -2.31 -6.81
CA ASP A 194 -12.50 -1.62 -5.97
C ASP A 194 -11.96 -1.32 -4.57
N ILE A 195 -11.11 -2.22 -4.04
CA ILE A 195 -10.40 -2.01 -2.76
C ILE A 195 -9.45 -0.81 -2.84
N GLU A 196 -8.73 -0.66 -3.95
CA GLU A 196 -7.82 0.45 -4.17
C GLU A 196 -8.54 1.75 -4.55
N ALA A 197 -9.68 1.68 -5.24
CA ALA A 197 -10.52 2.84 -5.53
C ALA A 197 -11.15 3.44 -4.25
N ASP A 198 -11.58 2.58 -3.32
CA ASP A 198 -12.12 2.99 -2.02
C ASP A 198 -11.03 3.63 -1.14
N LEU A 199 -9.82 3.06 -1.15
CA LEU A 199 -8.68 3.65 -0.47
C LEU A 199 -8.37 5.04 -1.06
N LEU A 200 -8.19 5.16 -2.37
CA LEU A 200 -7.92 6.44 -3.04
C LEU A 200 -8.99 7.49 -2.71
N SER A 201 -10.27 7.09 -2.69
CA SER A 201 -11.38 7.96 -2.30
C SER A 201 -11.27 8.45 -0.85
N SER A 202 -10.84 7.59 0.07
CA SER A 202 -10.62 7.93 1.48
C SER A 202 -9.42 8.87 1.66
N LEU A 203 -8.38 8.72 0.83
CA LEU A 203 -7.27 9.67 0.72
C LEU A 203 -7.73 11.04 0.21
N GLY A 204 -8.90 11.11 -0.44
CA GLY A 204 -9.51 12.35 -0.91
C GLY A 204 -9.39 12.55 -2.42
N PHE A 205 -9.10 11.49 -3.17
CA PHE A 205 -8.84 11.54 -4.61
C PHE A 205 -9.69 10.54 -5.37
N ARG A 206 -9.79 10.70 -6.69
CA ARG A 206 -10.52 9.76 -7.55
C ARG A 206 -9.91 9.72 -8.93
N LEU A 207 -9.79 8.51 -9.44
CA LEU A 207 -9.61 8.24 -10.86
C LEU A 207 -10.97 7.91 -11.49
N SER A 208 -11.19 8.34 -12.72
CA SER A 208 -12.37 8.00 -13.51
C SER A 208 -12.06 8.05 -15.00
N ASP A 209 -12.98 7.59 -15.83
CA ASP A 209 -12.87 7.78 -17.28
C ASP A 209 -12.75 9.27 -17.62
N GLY A 210 -11.97 9.53 -18.67
CA GLY A 210 -11.71 10.88 -19.17
C GLY A 210 -12.91 11.45 -19.92
N GLY A 211 -12.90 12.77 -20.12
CA GLY A 211 -13.80 13.40 -21.08
C GLY A 211 -13.40 13.09 -22.53
N HIS A 212 -14.12 13.65 -23.50
CA HIS A 212 -13.81 13.49 -24.93
C HIS A 212 -12.32 13.77 -25.23
N GLY A 213 -11.60 12.74 -25.68
CA GLY A 213 -10.19 12.84 -26.07
C GLY A 213 -9.17 12.58 -24.96
N GLN A 214 -9.59 12.22 -23.75
CA GLN A 214 -8.69 11.85 -22.64
C GLN A 214 -8.87 10.37 -22.26
N GLY A 215 -7.77 9.68 -21.94
CA GLY A 215 -7.81 8.27 -21.50
C GLY A 215 -8.48 8.10 -20.13
N TYR A 216 -8.12 8.93 -19.15
CA TYR A 216 -8.71 8.97 -17.82
C TYR A 216 -8.52 10.36 -17.17
N ALA A 217 -9.17 10.60 -16.03
CA ALA A 217 -9.07 11.82 -15.24
C ALA A 217 -8.70 11.52 -13.79
N PHE A 218 -7.85 12.36 -13.20
CA PHE A 218 -7.49 12.37 -11.79
C PHE A 218 -7.97 13.66 -11.13
N ARG A 219 -8.65 13.56 -9.97
CA ARG A 219 -9.16 14.74 -9.25
C ARG A 219 -9.16 14.56 -7.74
N ARG A 220 -9.00 15.67 -7.02
CA ARG A 220 -9.35 15.75 -5.60
C ARG A 220 -10.87 15.77 -5.44
N VAL A 221 -11.38 14.93 -4.54
CA VAL A 221 -12.80 14.84 -4.16
C VAL A 221 -13.05 15.20 -2.70
N SER A 222 -12.02 15.26 -1.86
CA SER A 222 -12.14 15.76 -0.48
C SER A 222 -12.48 17.25 -0.46
N SER A 223 -13.28 17.69 0.52
CA SER A 223 -13.63 19.11 0.68
C SER A 223 -12.43 19.96 1.11
N ASP A 224 -12.51 21.28 0.87
CA ASP A 224 -11.47 22.22 1.30
C ASP A 224 -11.31 22.26 2.81
N SER A 225 -12.40 22.11 3.57
CA SER A 225 -12.35 22.06 5.02
C SER A 225 -11.66 20.79 5.53
N GLN A 226 -11.86 19.65 4.87
CA GLN A 226 -11.16 18.41 5.21
C GLN A 226 -9.67 18.52 4.89
N CYS A 227 -9.33 19.07 3.73
CA CYS A 227 -7.95 19.34 3.31
C CYS A 227 -7.24 20.28 4.30
N ALA A 228 -7.87 21.40 4.66
CA ALA A 228 -7.31 22.36 5.60
C ALA A 228 -7.04 21.75 6.98
N ARG A 229 -7.95 20.89 7.49
CA ARG A 229 -7.74 20.16 8.75
C ARG A 229 -6.54 19.20 8.68
N ARG A 230 -6.43 18.43 7.59
CA ARG A 230 -5.32 17.49 7.37
C ARG A 230 -3.97 18.22 7.25
N LEU A 231 -3.94 19.35 6.54
CA LEU A 231 -2.75 20.20 6.41
C LEU A 231 -2.35 20.83 7.74
N GLN A 232 -3.31 21.35 8.51
CA GLN A 232 -3.05 21.87 9.84
C GLN A 232 -2.44 20.80 10.75
N ARG A 233 -3.04 19.59 10.76
CA ARG A 233 -2.54 18.45 11.51
C ARG A 233 -1.11 18.05 11.12
N ALA A 234 -0.78 18.07 9.82
CA ALA A 234 0.59 17.82 9.35
C ALA A 234 1.57 18.85 9.93
N ARG A 235 1.23 20.14 9.88
CA ARG A 235 2.07 21.22 10.43
C ARG A 235 2.27 21.11 11.93
N GLU A 236 1.19 20.83 12.67
CA GLU A 236 1.24 20.65 14.13
C GLU A 236 2.09 19.43 14.51
N ALA A 237 1.92 18.31 13.81
CA ALA A 237 2.71 17.11 14.06
C ALA A 237 4.21 17.29 13.76
N PHE A 238 4.55 17.98 12.67
CA PHE A 238 5.95 18.32 12.36
C PHE A 238 6.57 19.20 13.45
N ALA A 239 5.88 20.25 13.88
CA ALA A 239 6.38 21.14 14.93
C ALA A 239 6.62 20.42 16.26
N LEU A 240 5.80 19.43 16.60
CA LEU A 240 5.99 18.60 17.79
C LEU A 240 7.22 17.68 17.68
N ARG A 241 7.51 17.15 16.49
CA ARG A 241 8.71 16.31 16.27
C ARG A 241 10.00 17.11 16.24
N ASP A 242 9.99 18.32 15.66
CA ASP A 242 11.16 19.20 15.63
C ASP A 242 11.55 19.75 17.01
N SER A 243 10.66 19.67 18.00
CA SER A 243 10.85 20.17 19.36
C SER A 243 11.13 19.09 20.41
N ALA A 244 11.14 17.81 20.02
CA ALA A 244 11.43 16.65 20.87
C ALA A 244 12.90 16.21 20.76
#